data_AF-A0A9Q2KMK9-F1
#
_entry.id   AF-A0A9Q2KMK9-F1
#
_cell.length_a   1.000
_cell.length_b   1.000
_cell.length_c   1.000
_cell.angle_alpha   90.00
_cell.angle_beta   90.00
_cell.angle_gamma   90.00
#
_symmetry.space_group_name_H-M   'P 1'
#
loop_
_entity.id
_entity.type
_entity.pdbx_description
1 polymer ?
#
loop_
_entity_poly.entity_id
_entity_poly.type
_entity_poly.pdbx_seq_one_letter_code
_entity_poly.pdbx_strand_id
1 'polypeptide(L)'
;MRDFSSGDINGDVTINDHSNQTNYKLLIHCDNEELLAEEMHRIKVLRKERRRKSKVMFKILSGCGLLLLFAGGWYLLKGQLDMVSALSGLGGVILTFATLSGADTPNAFEKRQIDALDEINTLLRERDVR
;
A
#
# COMPACT_ATOMS: atom_id res chain seq x y z
N MET A 1 -7.70 -19.09 25.02
CA MET A 1 -8.81 -19.02 26.00
C MET A 1 -8.47 -17.94 26.99
N ARG A 2 -9.40 -17.02 27.27
CA ARG A 2 -9.20 -15.89 28.17
C ARG A 2 -10.10 -16.15 29.38
N ASP A 3 -9.51 -16.48 30.51
CA ASP A 3 -10.27 -16.79 31.72
C ASP A 3 -10.89 -15.51 32.28
N PHE A 4 -12.21 -15.53 32.44
CA PHE A 4 -12.96 -14.48 33.10
C PHE A 4 -13.01 -14.81 34.59
N SER A 5 -12.20 -14.11 35.39
CA SER A 5 -12.28 -14.16 36.85
C SER A 5 -13.47 -13.33 37.31
N SER A 6 -14.67 -13.90 37.25
CA SER A 6 -15.88 -13.28 37.78
C SER A 6 -16.08 -13.74 39.22
N GLY A 7 -15.82 -12.85 40.19
CA GLY A 7 -16.27 -13.05 41.56
C GLY A 7 -17.80 -13.15 41.59
N ASP A 8 -18.33 -13.95 42.51
CA ASP A 8 -19.74 -14.35 42.63
C ASP A 8 -20.75 -13.23 42.27
N ILE A 9 -21.21 -13.22 41.02
CA ILE A 9 -22.23 -12.28 40.52
C ILE A 9 -23.57 -13.00 40.57
N ASN A 10 -24.35 -12.76 41.62
CA ASN A 10 -25.69 -13.29 41.78
C ASN A 10 -26.71 -12.41 41.03
N GLY A 11 -26.62 -12.42 39.69
CA GLY A 11 -27.49 -11.66 38.79
C GLY A 11 -27.43 -12.22 37.37
N ASP A 12 -28.52 -12.08 36.62
CA ASP A 12 -28.64 -12.65 35.27
C ASP A 12 -27.60 -12.01 34.33
N VAL A 13 -26.58 -12.79 33.97
CA VAL A 13 -25.46 -12.32 33.14
C VAL A 13 -25.92 -12.30 31.69
N THR A 14 -26.43 -11.16 31.25
CA THR A 14 -26.66 -10.89 29.84
C THR A 14 -25.32 -10.58 29.16
N ILE A 15 -24.69 -11.61 28.59
CA ILE A 15 -23.51 -11.44 27.75
C ILE A 15 -23.99 -10.81 26.44
N ASN A 16 -23.93 -9.48 26.35
CA ASN A 16 -24.14 -8.78 25.10
C ASN A 16 -22.87 -8.91 24.24
N ASP A 17 -22.75 -10.07 23.59
CA ASP A 17 -21.69 -10.36 22.65
C ASP A 17 -21.98 -9.63 21.33
N HIS A 18 -21.50 -8.39 21.21
CA HIS A 18 -21.52 -7.63 19.96
C HIS A 18 -20.65 -8.28 18.86
N SER A 19 -20.10 -9.49 19.05
CA SER A 19 -19.40 -10.26 18.00
C SER A 19 -20.28 -10.52 16.77
N ASN A 20 -21.60 -10.52 16.92
CA ASN A 20 -22.51 -10.70 15.79
C ASN A 20 -22.66 -9.43 14.91
N GLN A 21 -22.17 -8.27 15.37
CA GLN A 21 -22.07 -7.03 14.57
C GLN A 21 -20.76 -6.91 13.79
N THR A 22 -19.78 -7.77 14.08
CA THR A 22 -18.50 -7.86 13.36
C THR A 22 -18.39 -9.14 12.54
N ASN A 23 -19.52 -9.65 12.05
CA ASN A 23 -19.50 -10.64 10.98
C ASN A 23 -18.91 -9.96 9.74
N TYR A 24 -17.69 -10.35 9.39
CA TYR A 24 -17.11 -10.06 8.08
C TYR A 24 -18.00 -10.78 7.05
N LYS A 25 -19.00 -10.06 6.53
CA LYS A 25 -19.88 -10.58 5.50
C LYS A 25 -19.00 -10.88 4.28
N LEU A 26 -18.96 -12.13 3.85
CA LEU A 26 -18.30 -12.51 2.60
C LEU A 26 -18.87 -11.64 1.47
N LEU A 27 -18.03 -11.16 0.54
CA LEU A 27 -18.42 -10.26 -0.54
C LEU A 27 -19.64 -10.78 -1.33
N ILE A 28 -19.73 -12.10 -1.49
CA ILE A 28 -20.84 -12.80 -2.16
C ILE A 28 -22.20 -12.54 -1.49
N HIS A 29 -22.23 -12.32 -0.18
CA HIS A 29 -23.45 -12.09 0.60
C HIS A 29 -23.80 -10.60 0.77
N CYS A 30 -22.91 -9.68 0.38
CA CYS A 30 -23.18 -8.25 0.43
C CYS A 30 -24.26 -7.86 -0.59
N ASP A 31 -25.09 -6.88 -0.21
CA ASP A 31 -26.04 -6.25 -1.13
C ASP A 31 -25.30 -5.36 -2.15
N ASN A 32 -25.97 -4.97 -3.24
CA ASN A 32 -25.34 -4.19 -4.30
C ASN A 32 -24.79 -2.83 -3.81
N GLU A 33 -25.52 -2.15 -2.91
CA GLU A 33 -25.05 -0.89 -2.31
C GLU A 33 -23.86 -1.11 -1.35
N GLU A 34 -23.87 -2.21 -0.59
CA GLU A 34 -22.76 -2.60 0.27
C GLU A 34 -21.50 -2.92 -0.56
N LEU A 35 -21.65 -3.61 -1.72
CA LEU A 35 -20.56 -3.89 -2.64
C LEU A 35 -19.90 -2.61 -3.17
N LEU A 36 -20.71 -1.63 -3.59
CA LEU A 36 -20.21 -0.35 -4.11
C LEU A 36 -19.51 0.48 -3.02
N ALA A 37 -20.03 0.46 -1.79
CA ALA A 37 -19.40 1.11 -0.64
C ALA A 37 -18.05 0.45 -0.30
N GLU A 38 -18.00 -0.88 -0.33
CA GLU A 38 -16.79 -1.68 -0.10
C GLU A 38 -15.74 -1.44 -1.21
N GLU A 39 -16.16 -1.35 -2.48
CA GLU A 39 -15.30 -1.00 -3.63
C GLU A 39 -14.62 0.35 -3.39
N MET A 40 -15.42 1.39 -3.09
CA MET A 40 -14.93 2.74 -2.82
C MET A 40 -13.97 2.77 -1.63
N HIS A 41 -14.27 2.01 -0.57
CA HIS A 41 -13.39 1.89 0.58
C HIS A 41 -12.04 1.25 0.21
N ARG A 42 -12.04 0.14 -0.51
CA ARG A 42 -10.81 -0.57 -0.92
C ARG A 42 -9.95 0.25 -1.89
N ILE A 43 -10.57 0.95 -2.84
CA ILE A 43 -9.87 1.91 -3.72
C ILE A 43 -9.21 3.03 -2.89
N LYS A 44 -9.91 3.56 -1.88
CA LYS A 44 -9.37 4.62 -1.01
C LYS A 44 -8.17 4.13 -0.20
N VAL A 45 -8.24 2.91 0.34
CA VAL A 45 -7.14 2.27 1.08
C VAL A 45 -5.93 2.07 0.15
N LEU A 46 -6.13 1.45 -1.02
CA LEU A 46 -5.08 1.27 -2.04
C LEU A 46 -4.41 2.59 -2.42
N ARG A 47 -5.21 3.63 -2.68
CA ARG A 47 -4.68 4.96 -3.04
C ARG A 47 -3.87 5.59 -1.89
N LYS A 48 -4.28 5.38 -0.65
CA LYS A 48 -3.57 5.86 0.54
C LYS A 48 -2.23 5.17 0.70
N GLU A 49 -2.17 3.85 0.51
CA GLU A 49 -0.92 3.09 0.56
C GLU A 49 0.03 3.46 -0.56
N ARG A 50 -0.45 3.52 -1.81
CA ARG A 50 0.35 3.94 -2.95
C ARG A 50 0.92 5.35 -2.79
N ARG A 51 0.13 6.28 -2.26
CA ARG A 51 0.60 7.64 -1.90
C ARG A 51 1.68 7.62 -0.82
N ARG A 52 1.57 6.75 0.18
CA ARG A 52 2.58 6.60 1.23
C ARG A 52 3.90 6.06 0.65
N LYS A 53 3.83 5.01 -0.18
CA LYS A 53 4.98 4.42 -0.87
C LYS A 53 5.69 5.47 -1.76
N SER A 54 4.91 6.18 -2.56
CA SER A 54 5.41 7.25 -3.43
C SER A 54 6.08 8.38 -2.64
N LYS A 55 5.48 8.86 -1.54
CA LYS A 55 6.09 9.92 -0.70
C LYS A 55 7.44 9.51 -0.13
N VAL A 56 7.61 8.26 0.30
CA VAL A 56 8.90 7.77 0.84
C VAL A 56 9.93 7.69 -0.28
N MET A 57 9.56 7.11 -1.43
CA MET A 57 10.41 7.08 -2.63
C MET A 57 10.87 8.48 -3.06
N PHE A 58 9.95 9.45 -3.15
CA PHE A 58 10.29 10.84 -3.51
C PHE A 58 11.23 11.50 -2.50
N LYS A 59 11.09 11.22 -1.20
CA LYS A 59 12.02 11.74 -0.18
C LYS A 59 13.43 11.18 -0.35
N ILE A 60 13.55 9.87 -0.58
CA ILE A 60 14.84 9.20 -0.80
C ILE A 60 15.47 9.72 -2.09
N LEU A 61 14.70 9.81 -3.17
CA LEU A 61 15.16 10.31 -4.46
C LEU A 61 15.62 11.77 -4.36
N SER A 62 14.87 12.62 -3.66
CA SER A 62 15.25 14.02 -3.41
C SER A 62 16.57 14.12 -2.63
N GLY A 63 16.74 13.30 -1.59
CA GLY A 63 18.00 13.23 -0.83
C GLY A 63 19.20 12.78 -1.68
N CYS A 64 19.03 11.71 -2.46
CA CYS A 64 20.07 11.25 -3.39
C CYS A 64 20.39 12.29 -4.48
N GLY A 65 19.37 12.93 -5.04
CA GLY A 65 19.54 13.97 -6.06
C GLY A 65 20.33 15.16 -5.55
N LEU A 66 20.05 15.63 -4.33
CA LEU A 66 20.82 16.70 -3.68
C LEU A 66 22.28 16.32 -3.47
N LEU A 67 22.56 15.10 -3.01
CA LEU A 67 23.92 14.59 -2.84
C LEU A 67 24.68 14.52 -4.17
N LEU A 68 24.03 14.05 -5.23
CA LEU A 68 24.63 13.97 -6.56
C LEU A 68 24.91 15.35 -7.15
N LEU A 69 24.01 16.32 -6.96
CA LEU A 69 24.24 17.72 -7.37
C LEU A 69 25.42 18.34 -6.63
N PHE A 70 25.53 18.09 -5.33
CA PHE A 70 26.64 18.61 -4.52
C PHE A 70 27.98 17.98 -4.94
N ALA A 71 28.01 16.66 -5.13
CA ALA A 71 29.20 15.95 -5.60
C ALA A 71 29.61 16.37 -7.01
N GLY A 72 28.65 16.50 -7.94
CA GLY A 72 28.90 16.95 -9.31
C GLY A 72 29.41 18.39 -9.38
N GLY A 73 28.81 19.31 -8.60
CA GLY A 73 29.27 20.69 -8.50
C GLY A 73 30.70 20.79 -7.93
N TRP A 74 31.02 19.98 -6.92
CA TRP A 74 32.37 19.90 -6.36
C TRP A 74 33.40 19.37 -7.37
N TYR A 75 33.04 18.34 -8.13
CA TYR A 75 33.89 17.78 -9.18
C TYR A 75 34.14 18.74 -10.33
N LEU A 76 33.13 19.50 -10.75
CA LEU A 76 33.25 20.54 -11.79
C LEU A 76 34.22 21.65 -11.37
N LEU A 77 34.17 22.08 -10.10
CA LEU A 77 35.11 23.07 -9.56
C LEU A 77 36.56 22.56 -9.53
N LYS A 78 36.77 21.25 -9.35
CA LYS A 78 38.10 20.63 -9.41
C LYS A 78 38.62 20.38 -10.83
N GLY A 79 37.77 20.47 -11.86
CA GLY A 79 38.16 20.29 -13.26
C GLY A 79 38.60 18.87 -13.66
N GLN A 80 38.49 17.88 -12.76
CA GLN A 80 38.89 16.50 -12.99
C GLN A 80 37.67 15.65 -13.35
N LEU A 81 37.24 15.72 -14.60
CA LEU A 81 36.23 14.79 -15.13
C LEU A 81 36.92 13.53 -15.64
N ASP A 82 37.21 12.62 -14.73
CA ASP A 82 37.73 11.30 -15.07
C ASP A 82 36.65 10.44 -15.74
N MET A 83 37.07 9.62 -16.72
CA MET A 83 36.19 8.66 -17.40
C MET A 83 35.48 7.71 -16.42
N VAL A 84 36.12 7.43 -15.28
CA VAL A 84 35.55 6.63 -14.18
C VAL A 84 34.36 7.34 -13.52
N SER A 85 34.42 8.67 -13.37
CA SER A 85 33.32 9.48 -12.84
C SER A 85 32.14 9.52 -13.82
N ALA A 86 32.41 9.58 -15.12
CA ALA A 86 31.36 9.50 -16.14
C ALA A 86 30.68 8.12 -16.16
N LEU A 87 31.46 7.04 -16.11
CA LEU A 87 30.95 5.67 -16.13
C LEU A 87 30.15 5.33 -14.85
N SER A 88 30.63 5.75 -13.69
CA SER A 88 29.92 5.58 -12.42
C SER A 88 28.62 6.39 -12.37
N GLY A 89 28.60 7.60 -12.93
CA GLY A 89 27.37 8.38 -13.11
C GLY A 89 26.34 7.65 -13.97
N LEU A 90 26.76 7.12 -15.12
CA LEU A 90 25.89 6.32 -16.01
C LEU A 90 25.38 5.05 -15.34
N GLY A 91 26.25 4.30 -14.66
CA GLY A 91 25.88 3.10 -13.91
C GLY A 91 24.88 3.40 -12.78
N GLY A 92 25.05 4.53 -12.09
CA GLY A 92 24.13 5.01 -11.06
C GLY A 92 22.73 5.32 -11.61
N VAL A 93 22.64 5.94 -12.78
CA VAL A 93 21.36 6.23 -13.46
C VAL A 93 20.66 4.95 -13.88
N ILE A 94 21.37 3.99 -14.47
CA ILE A 94 20.79 2.70 -14.87
C ILE A 94 20.29 1.93 -13.65
N LEU A 95 21.07 1.88 -12.57
CA LEU A 95 20.70 1.20 -11.34
C LEU A 95 19.48 1.85 -10.66
N THR A 96 19.40 3.18 -10.66
CA THR A 96 18.23 3.89 -10.14
C THR A 96 16.98 3.63 -10.99
N PHE A 97 17.10 3.55 -12.31
CA PHE A 97 15.97 3.18 -13.18
C PHE A 97 15.51 1.74 -12.95
N ALA A 98 16.44 0.80 -12.83
CA ALA A 98 16.13 -0.60 -12.57
C ALA A 98 15.44 -0.79 -11.20
N THR A 99 15.93 -0.09 -10.17
CA THR A 99 15.33 -0.15 -8.83
C THR A 99 13.96 0.53 -8.76
N LEU A 100 13.73 1.64 -9.47
CA LEU A 100 12.40 2.25 -9.60
C LEU A 100 11.41 1.31 -10.29
N SER A 101 11.85 0.62 -11.34
CA SER A 101 11.01 -0.33 -12.08
C SER A 101 10.57 -1.51 -11.21
N GLY A 102 11.44 -1.99 -10.32
CA GLY A 102 11.10 -2.99 -9.32
C GLY A 102 10.24 -2.44 -8.17
N ALA A 103 10.35 -1.16 -7.84
CA ALA A 103 9.56 -0.54 -6.77
C ALA A 103 8.07 -0.43 -7.09
N ASP A 104 7.68 -0.48 -8.36
CA ASP A 104 6.28 -0.49 -8.78
C ASP A 104 5.60 -1.87 -8.65
N THR A 105 6.32 -2.92 -8.21
CA THR A 105 5.66 -4.21 -7.94
C THR A 105 4.69 -4.07 -6.76
N PRO A 106 3.41 -4.47 -6.94
CA PRO A 106 2.40 -4.38 -5.90
C PRO A 106 2.76 -5.29 -4.73
N ASN A 107 2.62 -4.77 -3.52
CA ASN A 107 2.84 -5.55 -2.30
C ASN A 107 1.77 -6.66 -2.17
N ALA A 108 2.04 -7.71 -1.39
CA ALA A 108 1.08 -8.79 -1.15
C ALA A 108 -0.28 -8.29 -0.64
N PHE A 109 -0.29 -7.21 0.13
CA PHE A 109 -1.52 -6.53 0.55
C PHE A 109 -2.24 -5.82 -0.60
N GLU A 110 -1.51 -5.03 -1.41
CA GLU A 110 -2.09 -4.36 -2.58
C GLU A 110 -2.68 -5.37 -3.56
N LYS A 111 -2.00 -6.50 -3.76
CA LYS A 111 -2.50 -7.61 -4.58
C LYS A 111 -3.84 -8.14 -4.05
N ARG A 112 -3.95 -8.43 -2.75
CA ARG A 112 -5.23 -8.87 -2.15
C ARG A 112 -6.36 -7.87 -2.32
N GLN A 113 -6.05 -6.57 -2.23
CA GLN A 113 -7.05 -5.52 -2.44
C GLN A 113 -7.49 -5.45 -3.91
N ILE A 114 -6.58 -5.64 -4.86
CA ILE A 114 -6.88 -5.71 -6.30
C ILE A 114 -7.71 -6.96 -6.61
N ASP A 115 -7.30 -8.13 -6.12
CA ASP A 115 -8.02 -9.40 -6.34
C ASP A 115 -9.46 -9.30 -5.85
N ALA A 116 -9.68 -8.66 -4.70
CA ALA A 116 -11.02 -8.48 -4.19
C ALA A 116 -11.84 -7.38 -4.89
N LEU A 117 -11.19 -6.37 -5.46
CA LEU A 117 -11.89 -5.43 -6.36
C LEU A 117 -12.35 -6.13 -7.63
N ASP A 118 -11.55 -7.07 -8.14
CA ASP A 118 -11.92 -7.90 -9.29
C ASP A 118 -13.10 -8.83 -8.96
N GLU A 119 -13.11 -9.41 -7.77
CA GLU A 119 -14.23 -10.19 -7.25
C GLU A 119 -15.52 -9.34 -7.14
N ILE A 120 -15.44 -8.14 -6.55
CA ILE A 120 -16.55 -7.19 -6.47
C ILE A 120 -17.09 -6.85 -7.86
N ASN A 121 -16.21 -6.54 -8.81
CA ASN A 121 -16.59 -6.18 -10.16
C ASN A 121 -17.26 -7.36 -10.89
N THR A 122 -16.76 -8.58 -10.67
CA THR A 122 -17.37 -9.80 -11.20
C THR A 122 -18.76 -10.02 -10.63
N LEU A 123 -18.94 -9.86 -9.32
CA LEU A 123 -20.25 -9.99 -8.66
C LEU A 123 -21.25 -8.92 -9.12
N LEU A 124 -20.81 -7.67 -9.30
CA LEU A 124 -21.68 -6.60 -9.84
C LEU A 124 -22.11 -6.90 -11.28
N ARG A 125 -21.22 -7.47 -12.08
CA ARG A 125 -21.49 -7.87 -13.45
C ARG A 125 -22.44 -9.07 -13.52
N GLU A 126 -22.28 -10.06 -12.66
CA GLU A 126 -23.20 -11.21 -12.56
C GLU A 126 -24.62 -10.78 -12.16
N ARG A 127 -24.74 -9.69 -11.40
CA ARG A 127 -26.03 -9.13 -10.95
C ARG A 127 -26.63 -8.11 -11.92
N ASP A 128 -26.04 -7.92 -13.11
CA ASP A 128 -26.47 -6.97 -14.14
C ASP A 128 -26.59 -5.51 -13.65
N VAL A 129 -25.83 -5.18 -12.59
CA VAL A 129 -25.73 -3.81 -12.07
C VAL A 129 -24.73 -2.99 -12.91
N ARG A 130 -23.84 -3.68 -13.63
CA ARG A 130 -22.77 -3.08 -14.42
C ARG A 130 -22.31 -3.94 -15.60
#